data_AF-A0A3S1RGS3-F1
#
_entry.id   AF-A0A3S1RGS3-F1
#
_cell.length_a   1.000
_cell.length_b   1.000
_cell.length_c   1.000
_cell.angle_alpha   90.00
_cell.angle_beta   90.00
_cell.angle_gamma   90.00
#
_symmetry.space_group_name_H-M   'P 1'
#
loop_
_entity.id
_entity.type
_entity.pdbx_description
1 polymer ?
#
loop_
_entity_poly.entity_id
_entity_poly.type
_entity_poly.pdbx_seq_one_letter_code
_entity_poly.pdbx_strand_id
1 'polypeptide(L)'
;MEGEIKKTARSDLDEAALYFHKHPRPGKLEIQATKPLGNQRDLALAYSPGVAAPCLEIRDNPAAAADYTARANLVGVVSNGSAVLGLGNIGPLASKPVMEGKAVLFKKFAGIDVFDIEIDAPDIERMVETISALEPTFGGINLEDIKAPECFEVEERLKARMAIPVFHDDQHGTAIIVAAAVLNGLEFAGKTISDIKIVTSGAGAAALACLNLLVLLGARIENIWVTDRFGVAYKGRVDEMDRWKDPYVKDTEARTLADVLPGADVFLGLSAAGVLKPELLQHMAPKPLILALANPNPEIMPEAARAARPDAMICTGRSDFPNQVNNVLCFPYIFR
;
A
#
# COMPACT_ATOMS: atom_id res chain seq x y z
N MET A 1 -33.61 23.93 13.16
CA MET A 1 -32.54 23.77 14.16
C MET A 1 -31.50 22.85 13.56
N GLU A 2 -30.59 23.43 12.78
CA GLU A 2 -29.41 22.71 12.27
C GLU A 2 -28.44 22.55 13.43
N GLY A 3 -28.13 21.31 13.78
CA GLY A 3 -27.10 21.02 14.77
C GLY A 3 -25.74 21.37 14.18
N GLU A 4 -25.09 22.38 14.74
CA GLU A 4 -23.67 22.64 14.53
C GLU A 4 -22.88 21.36 14.87
N ILE A 5 -22.32 20.74 13.83
CA ILE A 5 -21.32 19.70 13.99
C ILE A 5 -20.09 20.37 14.60
N LYS A 6 -19.93 20.27 15.92
CA LYS A 6 -18.71 20.66 16.61
C LYS A 6 -17.54 19.89 15.97
N LYS A 7 -16.73 20.57 15.16
CA LYS A 7 -15.40 20.07 14.78
C LYS A 7 -14.64 19.83 16.08
N THR A 8 -14.29 18.57 16.35
CA THR A 8 -13.33 18.21 17.38
C THR A 8 -12.06 19.04 17.18
N ALA A 9 -11.49 19.55 18.27
CA ALA A 9 -10.22 20.26 18.23
C ALA A 9 -9.16 19.37 17.56
N ARG A 10 -8.39 19.94 16.64
CA ARG A 10 -7.30 19.24 15.95
C ARG A 10 -6.18 18.96 16.94
N SER A 11 -5.48 17.84 16.75
CA SER A 11 -4.29 17.57 17.54
C SER A 11 -3.13 18.47 17.09
N ASP A 12 -2.13 18.68 17.96
CA ASP A 12 -0.92 19.42 17.61
C ASP A 12 -0.22 18.82 16.37
N LEU A 13 -0.28 17.50 16.21
CA LEU A 13 0.25 16.81 15.04
C LEU A 13 -0.52 17.15 13.76
N ASP A 14 -1.84 17.26 13.83
CA ASP A 14 -2.66 17.64 12.67
C ASP A 14 -2.35 19.07 12.23
N GLU A 15 -2.19 20.00 13.19
CA GLU A 15 -1.84 21.39 12.89
C GLU A 15 -0.44 21.49 12.27
N ALA A 16 0.54 20.77 12.82
CA ALA A 16 1.88 20.69 12.27
C ALA A 16 1.90 20.10 10.85
N ALA A 17 1.14 19.03 10.59
CA ALA A 17 1.04 18.41 9.27
C ALA A 17 0.41 19.36 8.24
N LEU A 18 -0.65 20.09 8.61
CA LEU A 18 -1.28 21.08 7.72
C LEU A 18 -0.34 22.26 7.43
N TYR A 19 0.39 22.73 8.44
CA TYR A 19 1.38 23.78 8.27
C TYR A 19 2.49 23.34 7.30
N PHE A 20 3.03 22.13 7.50
CA PHE A 20 4.06 21.53 6.65
C PHE A 20 3.65 21.45 5.17
N HIS A 21 2.40 21.09 4.86
CA HIS A 21 1.93 21.00 3.47
C HIS A 21 1.60 22.34 2.82
N LYS A 22 1.45 23.42 3.61
CA LYS A 22 1.04 24.74 3.13
C LYS A 22 2.21 25.71 2.97
N HIS A 23 3.23 25.61 3.82
CA HIS A 23 4.29 26.60 3.95
C HIS A 23 5.69 26.02 3.77
N PRO A 24 6.64 26.81 3.22
CA PRO A 24 6.47 28.17 2.68
C PRO A 24 5.74 28.21 1.32
N ARG A 25 5.65 27.06 0.63
CA ARG A 25 4.92 26.88 -0.61
C ARG A 25 4.06 25.61 -0.49
N PRO A 26 2.83 25.59 -1.03
CA PRO A 26 2.00 24.39 -1.01
C PRO A 26 2.61 23.22 -1.79
N GLY A 27 2.35 22.01 -1.29
CA GLY A 27 2.79 20.74 -1.91
C GLY A 27 4.18 20.30 -1.48
N LYS A 28 4.57 19.09 -1.86
CA LYS A 28 5.82 18.45 -1.41
C LYS A 28 6.88 18.25 -2.50
N LEU A 29 6.56 18.58 -3.75
CA LEU A 29 7.44 18.37 -4.90
C LEU A 29 7.43 19.54 -5.87
N GLU A 30 8.50 19.67 -6.65
CA GLU A 30 8.64 20.60 -7.75
C GLU A 30 9.44 19.96 -8.90
N ILE A 31 9.27 20.48 -10.11
CA ILE A 31 10.04 20.06 -11.29
C ILE A 31 11.26 20.98 -11.42
N GLN A 32 12.44 20.38 -11.53
CA GLN A 32 13.69 21.10 -11.76
C GLN A 32 14.35 20.63 -13.05
N ALA A 33 14.77 21.58 -13.89
CA ALA A 33 15.52 21.26 -15.11
C ALA A 33 16.90 20.69 -14.77
N THR A 34 17.28 19.59 -15.44
CA THR A 34 18.57 18.93 -15.23
C THR A 34 19.66 19.43 -16.19
N LYS A 35 19.27 20.12 -17.27
CA LYS A 35 20.18 20.71 -18.26
C LYS A 35 20.22 22.23 -18.08
N PRO A 36 21.37 22.88 -18.33
CA PRO A 36 21.46 24.34 -18.26
C PRO A 36 20.53 24.98 -19.30
N LEU A 37 20.02 26.17 -18.96
CA LEU A 37 19.17 27.01 -19.81
C LEU A 37 19.64 28.48 -19.73
N GLY A 38 20.95 28.70 -19.69
CA GLY A 38 21.54 30.01 -19.36
C GLY A 38 21.79 30.91 -20.58
N ASN A 39 21.75 30.36 -21.79
CA ASN A 39 22.08 31.08 -23.02
C ASN A 39 21.29 30.56 -24.24
N GLN A 40 21.46 31.23 -25.39
CA GLN A 40 20.76 30.89 -26.63
C GLN A 40 21.10 29.49 -27.16
N ARG A 41 22.34 29.04 -27.02
CA ARG A 41 22.76 27.70 -27.44
C ARG A 41 22.07 26.64 -26.61
N ASP A 42 22.00 26.82 -25.29
CA ASP A 42 21.30 25.91 -24.39
C ASP A 42 19.82 25.79 -24.77
N LEU A 43 19.15 26.92 -25.03
CA LEU A 43 17.75 26.95 -25.46
C LEU A 43 17.55 26.25 -26.81
N ALA A 44 18.46 26.46 -27.77
CA ALA A 44 18.42 25.83 -29.08
C ALA A 44 18.64 24.31 -29.03
N LEU A 45 19.32 23.79 -28.00
CA LEU A 45 19.50 22.36 -27.77
C LEU A 45 18.33 21.74 -26.99
N ALA A 46 17.88 22.40 -25.92
CA ALA A 46 16.79 21.93 -25.08
C ALA A 46 15.42 21.98 -25.77
N TYR A 47 15.26 22.88 -26.75
CA TYR A 47 14.05 23.04 -27.53
C TYR A 47 14.37 23.20 -29.02
N SER A 48 13.61 24.00 -29.74
CA SER A 48 13.79 24.19 -31.17
C SER A 48 15.08 24.95 -31.49
N PRO A 49 15.85 24.51 -32.51
CA PRO A 49 15.58 23.38 -33.41
C PRO A 49 16.15 22.03 -32.92
N GLY A 50 17.02 22.00 -31.91
CA GLY A 50 17.81 20.83 -31.52
C GLY A 50 17.00 19.64 -31.00
N VAL A 51 15.86 19.88 -30.34
CA VAL A 51 14.96 18.83 -29.83
C VAL A 51 14.44 17.88 -30.93
N ALA A 52 14.48 18.30 -32.20
CA ALA A 52 14.09 17.45 -33.32
C ALA A 52 14.99 16.21 -33.46
N ALA A 53 16.28 16.31 -33.14
CA ALA A 53 17.22 15.19 -33.28
C ALA A 53 16.83 13.97 -32.43
N PRO A 54 16.64 14.08 -31.08
CA PRO A 54 16.18 12.95 -30.30
C PRO A 54 14.76 12.48 -30.69
N CYS A 55 13.86 13.37 -31.14
CA CYS A 55 12.54 12.95 -31.63
C CYS A 55 12.62 12.02 -32.86
N LEU A 56 13.49 12.35 -33.83
CA LEU A 56 13.69 11.53 -35.02
C LEU A 56 14.37 10.20 -34.69
N GLU A 57 15.34 10.21 -33.77
CA GLU A 57 15.98 8.99 -33.29
C GLU A 57 14.98 8.05 -32.59
N ILE A 58 14.09 8.58 -31.75
CA ILE A 58 13.03 7.79 -31.08
C ILE A 58 12.00 7.28 -32.10
N ARG A 59 11.67 8.05 -33.14
CA ARG A 59 10.76 7.61 -34.21
C ARG A 59 11.32 6.38 -34.92
N ASP A 60 12.62 6.39 -35.21
CA ASP A 60 13.29 5.33 -35.97
C ASP A 60 13.68 4.15 -35.06
N ASN A 61 13.90 4.39 -33.77
CA ASN A 61 14.17 3.40 -32.73
C ASN A 61 13.46 3.76 -31.40
N PRO A 62 12.23 3.25 -31.15
CA PRO A 62 11.47 3.59 -29.94
C PRO A 62 12.17 3.29 -28.62
N ALA A 63 13.10 2.32 -28.58
CA ALA A 63 13.87 1.99 -27.38
C ALA A 63 14.80 3.14 -26.94
N ALA A 64 15.22 3.99 -27.87
CA ALA A 64 16.06 5.16 -27.60
C ALA A 64 15.37 6.22 -26.71
N ALA A 65 14.06 6.09 -26.47
CA ALA A 65 13.37 6.91 -25.47
C ALA A 65 13.99 6.75 -24.07
N ALA A 66 14.58 5.59 -23.76
CA ALA A 66 15.30 5.37 -22.50
C ALA A 66 16.58 6.22 -22.38
N ASP A 67 17.23 6.53 -23.50
CA ASP A 67 18.50 7.26 -23.54
C ASP A 67 18.31 8.78 -23.58
N TYR A 68 17.31 9.23 -24.34
CA TYR A 68 17.11 10.66 -24.62
C TYR A 68 16.03 11.34 -23.78
N THR A 69 15.36 10.60 -22.91
CA THR A 69 14.29 11.15 -22.05
C THR A 69 14.43 10.67 -20.61
N ALA A 70 13.63 11.24 -19.70
CA ALA A 70 13.57 10.77 -18.32
C ALA A 70 12.84 9.42 -18.16
N ARG A 71 12.23 8.87 -19.22
CA ARG A 71 11.33 7.70 -19.17
C ARG A 71 11.91 6.52 -18.39
N ALA A 72 13.19 6.20 -18.59
CA ALA A 72 13.84 5.06 -17.94
C ALA A 72 13.94 5.17 -16.40
N ASN A 73 13.86 6.39 -15.85
CA ASN A 73 13.91 6.65 -14.41
C ASN A 73 12.60 7.25 -13.86
N LEU A 74 11.55 7.34 -14.71
CA LEU A 74 10.29 8.00 -14.38
C LEU A 74 9.19 6.98 -14.09
N VAL A 75 8.63 7.03 -12.88
CA VAL A 75 7.50 6.20 -12.44
C VAL A 75 6.24 7.04 -12.31
N GLY A 76 5.11 6.49 -12.77
CA GLY A 76 3.79 7.09 -12.54
C GLY A 76 3.20 6.52 -11.26
N VAL A 77 3.01 7.34 -10.23
CA VAL A 77 2.22 6.97 -9.05
C VAL A 77 0.78 7.34 -9.33
N VAL A 78 -0.08 6.33 -9.54
CA VAL A 78 -1.45 6.53 -10.03
C VAL A 78 -2.47 6.04 -9.01
N SER A 79 -3.45 6.90 -8.72
CA SER A 79 -4.57 6.59 -7.82
C SER A 79 -5.86 7.23 -8.32
N ASN A 80 -7.01 6.63 -7.99
CA ASN A 80 -8.31 7.29 -8.10
C ASN A 80 -8.86 7.79 -6.75
N GLY A 81 -8.10 7.64 -5.66
CA GLY A 81 -8.47 8.07 -4.33
C GLY A 81 -9.63 7.29 -3.69
N SER A 82 -9.87 6.05 -4.13
CA SER A 82 -11.00 5.22 -3.66
C SER A 82 -10.72 4.45 -2.37
N ALA A 83 -9.45 4.32 -1.94
CA ALA A 83 -9.06 3.65 -0.71
C ALA A 83 -7.85 4.33 -0.04
N VAL A 84 -7.93 5.64 0.18
CA VAL A 84 -6.81 6.42 0.71
C VAL A 84 -6.57 6.11 2.19
N LEU A 85 -5.47 5.42 2.50
CA LEU A 85 -5.12 5.02 3.87
C LEU A 85 -6.32 4.32 4.57
N GLY A 86 -6.62 4.67 5.82
CA GLY A 86 -7.84 4.26 6.52
C GLY A 86 -9.03 5.21 6.32
N LEU A 87 -8.95 6.17 5.39
CA LEU A 87 -10.02 7.17 5.15
C LEU A 87 -11.05 6.69 4.14
N GLY A 88 -10.73 5.65 3.38
CA GLY A 88 -11.62 5.08 2.36
C GLY A 88 -11.70 5.97 1.11
N ASN A 89 -12.88 6.02 0.50
CA ASN A 89 -13.09 6.78 -0.73
C ASN A 89 -13.29 8.27 -0.41
N ILE A 90 -12.22 9.04 -0.56
CA ILE A 90 -12.22 10.51 -0.40
C ILE A 90 -12.01 11.25 -1.73
N GLY A 91 -11.86 10.50 -2.82
CA GLY A 91 -11.70 11.01 -4.17
C GLY A 91 -10.28 11.46 -4.53
N PRO A 92 -10.02 11.67 -5.83
CA PRO A 92 -8.67 11.91 -6.35
C PRO A 92 -8.02 13.19 -5.81
N LEU A 93 -8.77 14.29 -5.66
CA LEU A 93 -8.19 15.54 -5.14
C LEU A 93 -7.72 15.41 -3.69
N ALA A 94 -8.43 14.64 -2.87
CA ALA A 94 -8.08 14.46 -1.47
C ALA A 94 -6.97 13.41 -1.28
N SER A 95 -6.73 12.53 -2.26
CA SER A 95 -5.61 11.58 -2.25
C SER A 95 -4.26 12.23 -2.58
N LYS A 96 -4.28 13.37 -3.28
CA LYS A 96 -3.08 14.06 -3.78
C LYS A 96 -1.95 14.23 -2.75
N PRO A 97 -2.20 14.66 -1.49
CA PRO A 97 -1.13 14.74 -0.51
C PRO A 97 -0.44 13.38 -0.26
N VAL A 98 -1.16 12.26 -0.30
CA VAL A 98 -0.55 10.93 -0.12
C VAL A 98 0.35 10.59 -1.32
N MET A 99 -0.13 10.83 -2.54
CA MET A 99 0.60 10.54 -3.77
C MET A 99 1.87 11.39 -3.92
N GLU A 100 1.80 12.69 -3.62
CA GLU A 100 2.99 13.55 -3.53
C GLU A 100 3.99 13.02 -2.48
N GLY A 101 3.47 12.46 -1.38
CA GLY A 101 4.27 11.80 -0.36
C GLY A 101 5.05 10.63 -0.94
N LYS A 102 4.38 9.72 -1.66
CA LYS A 102 5.00 8.58 -2.33
C LYS A 102 6.08 9.01 -3.32
N ALA A 103 5.82 10.06 -4.11
CA ALA A 103 6.78 10.63 -5.04
C ALA A 103 8.08 11.09 -4.34
N VAL A 104 7.95 11.81 -3.23
CA VAL A 104 9.12 12.25 -2.43
C VAL A 104 9.90 11.07 -1.87
N LEU A 105 9.21 10.01 -1.44
CA LEU A 105 9.86 8.80 -0.90
C LEU A 105 10.62 8.04 -2.00
N PHE A 106 10.04 7.85 -3.19
CA PHE A 106 10.74 7.30 -4.36
C PHE A 106 12.03 8.07 -4.66
N LYS A 107 11.94 9.40 -4.72
CA LYS A 107 13.08 10.26 -5.02
C LYS A 107 14.14 10.18 -3.93
N LYS A 108 13.73 10.24 -2.66
CA LYS A 108 14.63 10.28 -1.50
C LYS A 108 15.39 8.97 -1.30
N PHE A 109 14.72 7.83 -1.43
CA PHE A 109 15.27 6.53 -1.07
C PHE A 109 15.91 5.77 -2.24
N ALA A 110 15.44 5.99 -3.47
CA ALA A 110 15.90 5.26 -4.64
C ALA A 110 16.35 6.16 -5.80
N GLY A 111 16.25 7.48 -5.68
CA GLY A 111 16.62 8.41 -6.77
C GLY A 111 15.71 8.32 -7.99
N ILE A 112 14.51 7.74 -7.85
CA ILE A 112 13.52 7.59 -8.92
C ILE A 112 12.72 8.88 -9.06
N ASP A 113 12.53 9.35 -10.28
CA ASP A 113 11.67 10.50 -10.57
C ASP A 113 10.23 10.04 -10.68
N VAL A 114 9.29 10.85 -10.19
CA VAL A 114 7.88 10.47 -10.14
C VAL A 114 6.98 11.62 -10.59
N PHE A 115 5.93 11.27 -11.33
CA PHE A 115 4.72 12.07 -11.40
C PHE A 115 3.60 11.37 -10.66
N ASP A 116 3.00 12.08 -9.70
CA ASP A 116 1.74 11.71 -9.08
C ASP A 116 0.58 12.05 -10.03
N ILE A 117 -0.29 11.08 -10.28
CA ILE A 117 -1.42 11.21 -11.20
C ILE A 117 -2.69 10.73 -10.48
N GLU A 118 -3.52 11.68 -10.07
CA GLU A 118 -4.84 11.40 -9.52
C GLU A 118 -5.89 11.43 -10.63
N ILE A 119 -6.50 10.28 -10.93
CA ILE A 119 -7.46 10.12 -12.03
C ILE A 119 -8.90 10.07 -11.52
N ASP A 120 -9.80 10.82 -12.15
CA ASP A 120 -11.24 10.69 -11.95
C ASP A 120 -11.80 9.58 -12.86
N ALA A 121 -11.47 8.34 -12.50
CA ALA A 121 -11.87 7.12 -13.18
C ALA A 121 -12.39 6.11 -12.14
N PRO A 122 -13.70 6.14 -11.81
CA PRO A 122 -14.25 5.30 -10.74
C PRO A 122 -14.47 3.84 -11.18
N ASP A 123 -14.64 3.58 -12.47
CA ASP A 123 -14.86 2.25 -13.03
C ASP A 123 -13.56 1.61 -13.55
N ILE A 124 -13.51 0.27 -13.53
CA ILE A 124 -12.33 -0.52 -13.91
C ILE A 124 -11.92 -0.24 -15.36
N GLU A 125 -12.88 -0.21 -16.29
CA GLU A 125 -12.58 -0.07 -17.71
C GLU A 125 -11.89 1.26 -18.00
N ARG A 126 -12.53 2.36 -17.60
CA ARG A 126 -11.99 3.71 -17.78
C ARG A 126 -10.66 3.88 -17.06
N MET A 127 -10.49 3.28 -15.88
CA MET A 127 -9.22 3.30 -15.17
C MET A 127 -8.12 2.60 -15.95
N VAL A 128 -8.37 1.38 -16.43
CA VAL A 128 -7.40 0.61 -17.23
C VAL A 128 -7.07 1.33 -18.53
N GLU A 129 -8.06 1.88 -19.23
CA GLU A 129 -7.84 2.67 -20.44
C GLU A 129 -7.00 3.93 -20.18
N THR A 130 -7.34 4.68 -19.12
CA THR A 130 -6.63 5.91 -18.76
C THR A 130 -5.18 5.61 -18.41
N ILE A 131 -4.93 4.60 -17.58
CA ILE A 131 -3.58 4.26 -17.11
C ILE A 131 -2.74 3.69 -18.25
N SER A 132 -3.30 2.78 -19.06
CA SER A 132 -2.56 2.18 -20.18
C SER A 132 -2.21 3.21 -21.26
N ALA A 133 -3.02 4.25 -21.46
CA ALA A 133 -2.70 5.34 -22.37
C ALA A 133 -1.47 6.17 -21.93
N LEU A 134 -1.07 6.10 -20.66
CA LEU A 134 0.10 6.81 -20.12
C LEU A 134 1.42 6.05 -20.30
N GLU A 135 1.40 4.80 -20.79
CA GLU A 135 2.57 3.94 -20.98
C GLU A 135 3.77 4.59 -21.71
N PRO A 136 3.57 5.41 -22.77
CA PRO A 136 4.69 6.04 -23.45
C PRO A 136 5.52 6.97 -22.55
N THR A 137 4.91 7.56 -21.52
CA THR A 137 5.56 8.52 -20.61
C THR A 137 6.44 7.85 -19.57
N PHE A 138 6.03 6.69 -19.06
CA PHE A 138 6.59 6.09 -17.86
C PHE A 138 7.45 4.87 -18.15
N GLY A 139 8.47 4.65 -17.31
CA GLY A 139 9.25 3.42 -17.25
C GLY A 139 8.61 2.35 -16.36
N GLY A 140 7.67 2.74 -15.49
CA GLY A 140 6.86 1.84 -14.67
C GLY A 140 5.67 2.57 -14.05
N ILE A 141 4.65 1.82 -13.64
CA ILE A 141 3.45 2.33 -12.96
C ILE A 141 3.35 1.73 -11.57
N ASN A 142 3.23 2.61 -10.57
CA ASN A 142 2.88 2.27 -9.20
C ASN A 142 1.40 2.61 -8.96
N LEU A 143 0.55 1.59 -8.79
CA LEU A 143 -0.85 1.75 -8.42
C LEU A 143 -0.96 1.92 -6.90
N GLU A 144 -1.75 2.88 -6.47
CA GLU A 144 -1.86 3.28 -5.06
C GLU A 144 -3.30 3.62 -4.66
N ASP A 145 -3.71 3.24 -3.44
CA ASP A 145 -4.97 3.64 -2.82
C ASP A 145 -6.22 3.38 -3.70
N ILE A 146 -6.24 2.23 -4.39
CA ILE A 146 -7.39 1.74 -5.19
C ILE A 146 -8.13 0.67 -4.38
N LYS A 147 -9.45 0.81 -4.27
CA LYS A 147 -10.27 -0.11 -3.44
C LYS A 147 -10.29 -1.53 -3.99
N ALA A 148 -10.37 -2.50 -3.07
CA ALA A 148 -10.73 -3.88 -3.38
C ALA A 148 -12.26 -4.03 -3.53
N PRO A 149 -12.73 -4.99 -4.36
CA PRO A 149 -11.95 -5.93 -5.14
C PRO A 149 -11.45 -5.38 -6.50
N GLU A 150 -11.83 -4.16 -6.89
CA GLU A 150 -11.54 -3.61 -8.21
C GLU A 150 -10.03 -3.49 -8.50
N CYS A 151 -9.21 -3.18 -7.49
CA CYS A 151 -7.77 -3.06 -7.62
C CYS A 151 -7.08 -4.32 -8.19
N PHE A 152 -7.63 -5.51 -7.89
CA PHE A 152 -7.08 -6.78 -8.38
C PHE A 152 -7.26 -6.90 -9.89
N GLU A 153 -8.47 -6.61 -10.39
CA GLU A 153 -8.77 -6.70 -11.82
C GLU A 153 -8.06 -5.58 -12.59
N VAL A 154 -7.99 -4.37 -12.04
CA VAL A 154 -7.23 -3.25 -12.63
C VAL A 154 -5.77 -3.65 -12.83
N GLU A 155 -5.12 -4.18 -11.79
CA GLU A 155 -3.71 -4.58 -11.88
C GLU A 155 -3.51 -5.74 -12.87
N GLU A 156 -4.35 -6.79 -12.81
CA GLU A 156 -4.28 -7.94 -13.71
C GLU A 156 -4.39 -7.50 -15.18
N ARG A 157 -5.34 -6.63 -15.49
CA ARG A 157 -5.55 -6.11 -16.85
C ARG A 157 -4.43 -5.18 -17.32
N LEU A 158 -3.88 -4.35 -16.43
CA LEU A 158 -2.77 -3.46 -16.77
C LEU A 158 -1.48 -4.25 -17.01
N LYS A 159 -1.16 -5.24 -16.16
CA LYS A 159 -0.03 -6.15 -16.36
C LYS A 159 -0.12 -6.92 -17.69
N ALA A 160 -1.33 -7.28 -18.10
CA ALA A 160 -1.55 -7.98 -19.38
C ALA A 160 -1.45 -7.05 -20.61
N ARG A 161 -1.78 -5.76 -20.45
CA ARG A 161 -1.87 -4.79 -21.56
C ARG A 161 -0.59 -4.00 -21.79
N MET A 162 0.15 -3.68 -20.73
CA MET A 162 1.29 -2.77 -20.78
C MET A 162 2.62 -3.51 -20.94
N ALA A 163 3.57 -2.91 -21.66
CA ALA A 163 4.93 -3.44 -21.80
C ALA A 163 5.92 -2.94 -20.74
N ILE A 164 5.45 -2.15 -19.77
CA ILE A 164 6.22 -1.68 -18.61
C ILE A 164 5.74 -2.36 -17.32
N PRO A 165 6.58 -2.45 -16.28
CA PRO A 165 6.17 -2.95 -14.98
C PRO A 165 4.99 -2.16 -14.40
N VAL A 166 3.98 -2.89 -13.94
CA VAL A 166 2.86 -2.36 -13.16
C VAL A 166 2.88 -3.05 -11.81
N PHE A 167 2.86 -2.28 -10.72
CA PHE A 167 2.96 -2.78 -9.36
C PHE A 167 1.95 -2.05 -8.47
N HIS A 168 1.12 -2.79 -7.75
CA HIS A 168 0.26 -2.21 -6.73
C HIS A 168 0.92 -2.26 -5.36
N ASP A 169 1.27 -1.10 -4.79
CA ASP A 169 2.07 -1.03 -3.55
C ASP A 169 1.29 -1.55 -2.33
N ASP A 170 0.03 -1.15 -2.18
CA ASP A 170 -0.79 -1.63 -1.04
C ASP A 170 -0.96 -3.14 -1.02
N GLN A 171 -0.90 -3.80 -2.17
CA GLN A 171 -0.94 -5.26 -2.28
C GLN A 171 0.44 -5.85 -2.04
N HIS A 172 1.34 -5.67 -3.01
CA HIS A 172 2.59 -6.41 -3.08
C HIS A 172 3.65 -5.82 -2.15
N GLY A 173 3.74 -4.50 -2.03
CA GLY A 173 4.69 -3.84 -1.13
C GLY A 173 4.39 -4.16 0.33
N THR A 174 3.10 -4.11 0.72
CA THR A 174 2.67 -4.56 2.05
C THR A 174 2.98 -6.04 2.27
N ALA A 175 2.66 -6.91 1.31
CA ALA A 175 2.93 -8.34 1.41
C ALA A 175 4.41 -8.65 1.65
N ILE A 176 5.31 -8.01 0.91
CA ILE A 176 6.76 -8.26 1.02
C ILE A 176 7.28 -7.88 2.40
N ILE A 177 6.90 -6.71 2.94
CA ILE A 177 7.38 -6.28 4.25
C ILE A 177 6.71 -7.09 5.37
N VAL A 178 5.44 -7.46 5.23
CA VAL A 178 4.77 -8.38 6.18
C VAL A 178 5.44 -9.74 6.18
N ALA A 179 5.78 -10.30 5.01
CA ALA A 179 6.50 -11.56 4.92
C ALA A 179 7.86 -11.49 5.61
N ALA A 180 8.63 -10.42 5.39
CA ALA A 180 9.90 -10.21 6.08
C ALA A 180 9.73 -10.12 7.61
N ALA A 181 8.71 -9.40 8.09
CA ALA A 181 8.40 -9.29 9.51
C ALA A 181 7.97 -10.64 10.11
N VAL A 182 7.15 -11.40 9.40
CA VAL A 182 6.71 -12.74 9.83
C VAL A 182 7.91 -13.68 9.91
N LEU A 183 8.72 -13.80 8.86
CA LEU A 183 9.89 -14.70 8.87
C LEU A 183 10.83 -14.41 10.05
N ASN A 184 11.19 -13.13 10.26
CA ASN A 184 12.04 -12.73 11.39
C ASN A 184 11.37 -12.97 12.75
N GLY A 185 10.07 -12.69 12.87
CA GLY A 185 9.31 -12.93 14.10
C GLY A 185 9.23 -14.41 14.44
N LEU A 186 9.02 -15.27 13.44
CA LEU A 186 8.99 -16.73 13.63
C LEU A 186 10.36 -17.29 14.02
N GLU A 187 11.44 -16.79 13.40
CA GLU A 187 12.80 -17.15 13.80
C GLU A 187 13.06 -16.82 15.27
N PHE A 188 12.72 -15.61 15.71
CA PHE A 188 12.89 -15.18 17.11
C PHE A 188 11.99 -15.97 18.08
N ALA A 189 10.80 -16.38 17.64
CA ALA A 189 9.90 -17.22 18.42
C ALA A 189 10.31 -18.71 18.44
N GLY A 190 11.23 -19.13 17.56
CA GLY A 190 11.59 -20.54 17.35
C GLY A 190 10.46 -21.36 16.73
N LYS A 191 9.71 -20.78 15.78
CA LYS A 191 8.54 -21.38 15.12
C LYS A 191 8.77 -21.55 13.62
N THR A 192 8.11 -22.54 13.02
CA THR A 192 8.17 -22.79 11.58
C THR A 192 6.88 -22.33 10.91
N ILE A 193 6.99 -21.65 9.76
CA ILE A 193 5.84 -21.07 9.05
C ILE A 193 4.75 -22.10 8.68
N SER A 194 5.12 -23.36 8.48
CA SER A 194 4.17 -24.45 8.19
C SER A 194 3.28 -24.81 9.39
N ASP A 195 3.70 -24.54 10.62
CA ASP A 195 3.03 -25.05 11.82
C ASP A 195 2.21 -23.98 12.55
N ILE A 196 2.35 -22.73 12.13
CA ILE A 196 1.72 -21.60 12.81
C ILE A 196 0.26 -21.41 12.43
N LYS A 197 -0.53 -20.93 13.38
CA LYS A 197 -1.87 -20.40 13.14
C LYS A 197 -1.81 -18.90 12.87
N ILE A 198 -2.34 -18.49 11.72
CA ILE A 198 -2.42 -17.09 11.30
C ILE A 198 -3.88 -16.65 11.37
N VAL A 199 -4.15 -15.54 12.02
CA VAL A 199 -5.49 -14.93 12.08
C VAL A 199 -5.41 -13.52 11.54
N THR A 200 -6.25 -13.20 10.56
CA THR A 200 -6.30 -11.84 10.00
C THR A 200 -7.51 -11.07 10.50
N SER A 201 -7.33 -9.77 10.69
CA SER A 201 -8.41 -8.79 10.75
C SER A 201 -8.29 -7.92 9.50
N GLY A 202 -9.24 -8.07 8.59
CA GLY A 202 -9.20 -7.53 7.24
C GLY A 202 -9.12 -8.62 6.17
N ALA A 203 -9.86 -8.42 5.09
CA ALA A 203 -9.89 -9.28 3.91
C ALA A 203 -9.86 -8.44 2.61
N GLY A 204 -9.21 -7.28 2.66
CA GLY A 204 -8.99 -6.41 1.50
C GLY A 204 -7.72 -6.76 0.73
N ALA A 205 -7.35 -5.90 -0.22
CA ALA A 205 -6.22 -6.08 -1.14
C ALA A 205 -4.93 -6.47 -0.43
N ALA A 206 -4.52 -5.65 0.54
CA ALA A 206 -3.31 -5.84 1.33
C ALA A 206 -3.31 -7.17 2.09
N ALA A 207 -4.42 -7.48 2.78
CA ALA A 207 -4.51 -8.68 3.62
C ALA A 207 -4.42 -9.96 2.80
N LEU A 208 -5.17 -10.04 1.70
CA LEU A 208 -5.14 -11.21 0.82
C LEU A 208 -3.79 -11.37 0.12
N ALA A 209 -3.18 -10.27 -0.33
CA ALA A 209 -1.83 -10.31 -0.91
C ALA A 209 -0.77 -10.80 0.10
N CYS A 210 -0.83 -10.33 1.36
CA CYS A 210 0.04 -10.82 2.44
C CYS A 210 -0.14 -12.33 2.66
N LEU A 211 -1.39 -12.80 2.77
CA LEU A 211 -1.66 -14.22 2.98
C LEU A 211 -1.20 -15.08 1.81
N ASN A 212 -1.41 -14.65 0.57
CA ASN A 212 -0.95 -15.37 -0.62
C ASN A 212 0.58 -15.51 -0.62
N LEU A 213 1.31 -14.45 -0.27
CA LEU A 213 2.76 -14.51 -0.18
C LEU A 213 3.23 -15.40 0.99
N LEU A 214 2.57 -15.34 2.15
CA LEU A 214 2.89 -16.24 3.27
C LEU A 214 2.64 -17.70 2.91
N VAL A 215 1.58 -18.01 2.15
CA VAL A 215 1.33 -19.36 1.63
C VAL A 215 2.43 -19.80 0.67
N LEU A 216 2.87 -18.92 -0.23
CA LEU A 216 3.99 -19.19 -1.13
C LEU A 216 5.29 -19.48 -0.37
N LEU A 217 5.47 -18.85 0.79
CA LEU A 217 6.61 -19.07 1.70
C LEU A 217 6.46 -20.29 2.61
N GLY A 218 5.35 -21.02 2.54
CA GLY A 218 5.14 -22.29 3.23
C GLY A 218 4.07 -22.28 4.34
N ALA A 219 3.35 -21.17 4.54
CA ALA A 219 2.20 -21.16 5.43
C ALA A 219 1.10 -22.07 4.87
N ARG A 220 0.50 -22.89 5.75
CA ARG A 220 -0.54 -23.84 5.35
C ARG A 220 -1.91 -23.19 5.37
N ILE A 221 -2.65 -23.27 4.27
CA ILE A 221 -3.98 -22.66 4.11
C ILE A 221 -4.92 -23.13 5.22
N GLU A 222 -4.86 -24.40 5.63
CA GLU A 222 -5.68 -24.94 6.71
C GLU A 222 -5.51 -24.19 8.04
N ASN A 223 -4.34 -23.58 8.29
CA ASN A 223 -4.01 -22.85 9.52
C ASN A 223 -4.30 -21.33 9.46
N ILE A 224 -4.75 -20.82 8.31
CA ILE A 224 -5.06 -19.41 8.10
C ILE A 224 -6.55 -19.16 8.33
N TRP A 225 -6.89 -18.17 9.15
CA TRP A 225 -8.25 -17.76 9.46
C TRP A 225 -8.46 -16.30 9.07
N VAL A 226 -9.32 -16.06 8.10
CA VAL A 226 -9.62 -14.71 7.62
C VAL A 226 -10.86 -14.17 8.31
N THR A 227 -10.76 -12.96 8.85
CA THR A 227 -11.92 -12.21 9.37
C THR A 227 -12.00 -10.83 8.73
N ASP A 228 -13.20 -10.32 8.52
CA ASP A 228 -13.44 -8.95 8.09
C ASP A 228 -14.58 -8.32 8.92
N ARG A 229 -15.18 -7.23 8.44
CA ARG A 229 -16.24 -6.52 9.16
C ARG A 229 -17.50 -7.34 9.42
N PHE A 230 -17.72 -8.43 8.69
CA PHE A 230 -18.84 -9.36 8.93
C PHE A 230 -18.40 -10.62 9.70
N GLY A 231 -17.14 -10.67 10.15
CA GLY A 231 -16.60 -11.77 10.92
C GLY A 231 -15.81 -12.77 10.08
N VAL A 232 -15.81 -14.03 10.48
CA VAL A 232 -15.02 -15.11 9.85
C VAL A 232 -15.48 -15.35 8.40
N ALA A 233 -14.55 -15.63 7.50
CA ALA A 233 -14.85 -16.16 6.18
C ALA A 233 -15.20 -17.65 6.31
N TYR A 234 -16.50 -17.96 6.33
CA TYR A 234 -17.02 -19.32 6.50
C TYR A 234 -17.89 -19.78 5.33
N LYS A 235 -18.02 -21.09 5.16
CA LYS A 235 -18.79 -21.71 4.09
C LYS A 235 -20.28 -21.36 4.20
N GLY A 236 -20.84 -20.81 3.13
CA GLY A 236 -22.24 -20.37 3.08
C GLY A 236 -22.46 -18.92 3.52
N ARG A 237 -21.41 -18.20 3.92
CA ARG A 237 -21.47 -16.73 4.08
C ARG A 237 -21.70 -16.08 2.71
N VAL A 238 -22.57 -15.08 2.65
CA VAL A 238 -22.88 -14.33 1.42
C VAL A 238 -22.34 -12.89 1.44
N ASP A 239 -22.20 -12.29 2.62
CA ASP A 239 -21.81 -10.88 2.77
C ASP A 239 -20.36 -10.64 2.36
N GLU A 240 -20.16 -9.83 1.31
CA GLU A 240 -18.86 -9.45 0.76
C GLU A 240 -17.91 -10.62 0.51
N MET A 241 -18.45 -11.72 -0.01
CA MET A 241 -17.64 -12.83 -0.51
C MET A 241 -17.30 -12.61 -1.99
N ASP A 242 -16.04 -12.87 -2.32
CA ASP A 242 -15.50 -12.77 -3.67
C ASP A 242 -14.51 -13.92 -3.91
N ARG A 243 -14.18 -14.15 -5.19
CA ARG A 243 -13.30 -15.25 -5.62
C ARG A 243 -11.91 -15.23 -4.97
N TRP A 244 -11.46 -14.07 -4.48
CA TRP A 244 -10.14 -13.91 -3.87
C TRP A 244 -10.13 -14.36 -2.40
N LYS A 245 -11.30 -14.39 -1.75
CA LYS A 245 -11.48 -14.92 -0.39
C LYS A 245 -11.71 -16.43 -0.35
N ASP A 246 -12.22 -17.01 -1.43
CA ASP A 246 -12.58 -18.43 -1.53
C ASP A 246 -11.50 -19.40 -1.02
N PRO A 247 -10.18 -19.21 -1.30
CA PRO A 247 -9.15 -20.11 -0.81
C PRO A 247 -9.05 -20.20 0.73
N TYR A 248 -9.54 -19.18 1.44
CA TYR A 248 -9.43 -19.07 2.90
C TYR A 248 -10.72 -19.39 3.64
N VAL A 249 -11.80 -19.72 2.93
CA VAL A 249 -13.10 -20.05 3.52
C VAL A 249 -13.01 -21.33 4.35
N LYS A 250 -13.59 -21.32 5.56
CA LYS A 250 -13.61 -22.46 6.48
C LYS A 250 -15.00 -23.07 6.62
N ASP A 251 -15.05 -24.40 6.68
CA ASP A 251 -16.24 -25.13 7.14
C ASP A 251 -16.22 -25.15 8.68
N THR A 252 -16.88 -24.16 9.30
CA THR A 252 -16.75 -23.87 10.75
C THR A 252 -17.98 -23.14 11.31
N GLU A 253 -18.21 -23.29 12.61
CA GLU A 253 -19.22 -22.53 13.36
C GLU A 253 -18.70 -21.21 13.94
N ALA A 254 -17.40 -20.92 13.81
CA ALA A 254 -16.83 -19.64 14.23
C ALA A 254 -17.44 -18.47 13.43
N ARG A 255 -17.71 -17.35 14.10
CA ARG A 255 -18.31 -16.15 13.48
C ARG A 255 -17.51 -14.90 13.74
N THR A 256 -16.80 -14.79 14.85
CA THR A 256 -16.12 -13.56 15.26
C THR A 256 -14.60 -13.72 15.27
N LEU A 257 -13.87 -12.59 15.28
CA LEU A 257 -12.43 -12.59 15.52
C LEU A 257 -12.08 -13.30 16.83
N ALA A 258 -12.87 -13.10 17.89
CA ALA A 258 -12.66 -13.72 19.19
C ALA A 258 -12.78 -15.25 19.15
N ASP A 259 -13.60 -15.82 18.25
CA ASP A 259 -13.75 -17.27 18.12
C ASP A 259 -12.50 -17.93 17.54
N VAL A 260 -11.76 -17.22 16.69
CA VAL A 260 -10.63 -17.78 15.93
C VAL A 260 -9.27 -17.33 16.45
N LEU A 261 -9.17 -16.25 17.23
CA LEU A 261 -7.90 -15.77 17.78
C LEU A 261 -7.21 -16.72 18.79
N PRO A 262 -7.92 -17.53 19.61
CA PRO A 262 -7.27 -18.43 20.55
C PRO A 262 -6.24 -19.35 19.87
N GLY A 263 -5.04 -19.41 20.43
CA GLY A 263 -3.90 -20.16 19.90
C GLY A 263 -3.25 -19.58 18.65
N ALA A 264 -3.60 -18.37 18.20
CA ALA A 264 -2.94 -17.73 17.08
C ALA A 264 -1.47 -17.41 17.40
N ASP A 265 -0.57 -17.74 16.49
CA ASP A 265 0.85 -17.38 16.54
C ASP A 265 1.11 -16.02 15.91
N VAL A 266 0.33 -15.70 14.87
CA VAL A 266 0.41 -14.43 14.13
C VAL A 266 -0.99 -13.84 14.06
N PHE A 267 -1.11 -12.59 14.53
CA PHE A 267 -2.23 -11.73 14.19
C PHE A 267 -1.80 -10.74 13.10
N LEU A 268 -2.51 -10.73 11.98
CA LEU A 268 -2.31 -9.80 10.87
C LEU A 268 -3.51 -8.84 10.77
N GLY A 269 -3.34 -7.64 11.31
CA GLY A 269 -4.28 -6.54 11.23
C GLY A 269 -3.99 -5.64 10.04
N LEU A 270 -4.91 -5.59 9.09
CA LEU A 270 -4.96 -4.69 7.94
C LEU A 270 -6.42 -4.21 7.75
N SER A 271 -6.97 -3.62 8.81
CA SER A 271 -8.40 -3.33 8.93
C SER A 271 -8.69 -1.95 9.53
N ALA A 272 -9.18 -1.90 10.76
CA ALA A 272 -9.67 -0.70 11.40
C ALA A 272 -9.10 -0.54 12.81
N ALA A 273 -9.06 0.71 13.26
CA ALA A 273 -8.55 1.10 14.56
C ALA A 273 -9.29 0.40 15.71
N GLY A 274 -8.53 -0.10 16.69
CA GLY A 274 -9.09 -0.63 17.94
C GLY A 274 -9.88 -1.94 17.82
N VAL A 275 -9.79 -2.67 16.70
CA VAL A 275 -10.49 -3.96 16.51
C VAL A 275 -9.92 -5.06 17.41
N LEU A 276 -8.61 -5.08 17.65
CA LEU A 276 -7.98 -6.08 18.50
C LEU A 276 -8.04 -5.64 19.97
N LYS A 277 -8.89 -6.29 20.77
CA LYS A 277 -9.07 -5.94 22.18
C LYS A 277 -7.98 -6.58 23.08
N PRO A 278 -7.43 -5.86 24.08
CA PRO A 278 -6.38 -6.37 24.98
C PRO A 278 -6.70 -7.73 25.60
N GLU A 279 -7.94 -7.96 26.01
CA GLU A 279 -8.42 -9.20 26.61
C GLU A 279 -8.26 -10.42 25.70
N LEU A 280 -8.30 -10.24 24.38
CA LEU A 280 -8.15 -11.34 23.42
C LEU A 280 -6.69 -11.84 23.31
N LEU A 281 -5.70 -10.99 23.61
CA LEU A 281 -4.29 -11.32 23.45
C LEU A 281 -3.82 -12.40 24.43
N GLN A 282 -4.47 -12.54 25.58
CA GLN A 282 -4.12 -13.56 26.58
C GLN A 282 -4.34 -14.98 26.06
N HIS A 283 -5.26 -15.13 25.10
CA HIS A 283 -5.61 -16.41 24.49
C HIS A 283 -4.72 -16.80 23.31
N MET A 284 -3.81 -15.92 22.87
CA MET A 284 -2.86 -16.22 21.79
C MET A 284 -1.77 -17.21 22.21
N ALA A 285 -1.10 -17.81 21.24
CA ALA A 285 0.02 -18.72 21.48
C ALA A 285 1.20 -18.00 22.18
N PRO A 286 2.11 -18.72 22.87
CA PRO A 286 3.32 -18.13 23.46
C PRO A 286 4.16 -17.37 22.42
N LYS A 287 4.75 -16.23 22.80
CA LYS A 287 5.52 -15.34 21.91
C LYS A 287 4.78 -15.03 20.59
N PRO A 288 3.56 -14.47 20.63
CA PRO A 288 2.82 -14.19 19.41
C PRO A 288 3.45 -12.99 18.68
N LEU A 289 3.30 -12.98 17.36
CA LEU A 289 3.59 -11.82 16.53
C LEU A 289 2.28 -11.05 16.26
N ILE A 290 2.24 -9.79 16.64
CA ILE A 290 1.09 -8.89 16.45
C ILE A 290 1.50 -7.83 15.44
N LEU A 291 0.94 -7.92 14.23
CA LEU A 291 1.07 -6.93 13.17
C LEU A 291 -0.21 -6.08 13.19
N ALA A 292 -0.18 -4.91 13.85
CA ALA A 292 -1.31 -3.99 13.92
C ALA A 292 -1.07 -2.82 12.96
N LEU A 293 -1.40 -3.01 11.68
CA LEU A 293 -0.91 -2.18 10.58
C LEU A 293 -1.94 -1.16 10.07
N ALA A 294 -3.12 -1.07 10.68
CA ALA A 294 -4.09 -0.02 10.32
C ALA A 294 -3.51 1.40 10.56
N ASN A 295 -3.81 2.32 9.64
CA ASN A 295 -3.40 3.71 9.70
C ASN A 295 -4.62 4.65 9.69
N PRO A 296 -4.56 5.81 10.37
CA PRO A 296 -3.46 6.29 11.21
C PRO A 296 -3.42 5.65 12.62
N ASN A 297 -4.51 4.99 13.02
CA ASN A 297 -4.64 4.34 14.32
C ASN A 297 -4.67 2.81 14.14
N PRO A 298 -3.80 2.05 14.84
CA PRO A 298 -3.67 0.61 14.68
C PRO A 298 -4.84 -0.16 15.30
N GLU A 299 -4.95 -1.45 14.97
CA GLU A 299 -5.92 -2.38 15.57
C GLU A 299 -5.80 -2.45 17.09
N ILE A 300 -4.59 -2.26 17.62
CA ILE A 300 -4.29 -2.11 19.04
C ILE A 300 -3.06 -1.21 19.20
N MET A 301 -3.06 -0.33 20.19
CA MET A 301 -1.88 0.48 20.51
C MET A 301 -0.75 -0.39 21.11
N PRO A 302 0.53 -0.17 20.76
CA PRO A 302 1.64 -0.98 21.26
C PRO A 302 1.73 -1.08 22.78
N GLU A 303 1.39 -0.01 23.51
CA GLU A 303 1.37 0.02 24.96
C GLU A 303 0.32 -0.93 25.53
N ALA A 304 -0.88 -0.92 24.95
CA ALA A 304 -1.98 -1.80 25.36
C ALA A 304 -1.67 -3.27 25.02
N ALA A 305 -1.10 -3.53 23.85
CA ALA A 305 -0.67 -4.87 23.46
C ALA A 305 0.41 -5.42 24.39
N ARG A 306 1.42 -4.61 24.72
CA ARG A 306 2.52 -5.01 25.62
C ARG A 306 2.05 -5.23 27.06
N ALA A 307 1.11 -4.41 27.54
CA ALA A 307 0.52 -4.59 28.86
C ALA A 307 -0.28 -5.90 28.96
N ALA A 308 -1.05 -6.25 27.92
CA ALA A 308 -1.86 -7.46 27.90
C ALA A 308 -1.08 -8.74 27.58
N ARG A 309 -0.01 -8.64 26.76
CA ARG A 309 0.82 -9.75 26.34
C ARG A 309 2.31 -9.36 26.31
N PRO A 310 3.00 -9.40 27.48
CA PRO A 310 4.37 -8.91 27.60
C PRO A 310 5.41 -9.62 26.72
N ASP A 311 5.14 -10.86 26.31
CA ASP A 311 5.99 -11.68 25.43
C ASP A 311 5.67 -11.50 23.94
N ALA A 312 4.70 -10.65 23.58
CA ALA A 312 4.36 -10.38 22.18
C ALA A 312 5.44 -9.56 21.47
N MET A 313 5.76 -9.95 20.24
CA MET A 313 6.45 -9.09 19.30
C MET A 313 5.39 -8.22 18.61
N ILE A 314 5.56 -6.90 18.67
CA ILE A 314 4.55 -5.94 18.21
C ILE A 314 5.15 -5.12 17.08
N CYS A 315 4.40 -5.03 15.98
CA CYS A 315 4.70 -4.26 14.78
C CYS A 315 3.52 -3.33 14.46
N THR A 316 3.81 -2.14 13.94
CA THR A 316 2.79 -1.21 13.44
C THR A 316 3.23 -0.58 12.11
N GLY A 317 2.31 0.10 11.41
CA GLY A 317 2.66 0.89 10.22
C GLY A 317 3.34 2.23 10.51
N ARG A 318 3.37 2.64 11.78
CA ARG A 318 3.79 3.98 12.21
C ARG A 318 5.28 4.08 12.50
N SER A 319 5.86 5.23 12.17
CA SER A 319 7.30 5.50 12.31
C SER A 319 7.73 5.92 13.71
N ASP A 320 6.79 6.30 14.56
CA ASP A 320 7.05 6.70 15.95
C ASP A 320 7.12 5.51 16.93
N PHE A 321 6.89 4.28 16.43
CA PHE A 321 7.02 3.05 17.21
C PHE A 321 8.14 2.13 16.68
N PRO A 322 8.73 1.27 17.54
CA PRO A 322 9.64 0.21 17.10
C PRO A 322 8.97 -0.76 16.12
N ASN A 323 9.79 -1.47 15.33
CA ASN A 323 9.36 -2.50 14.38
C ASN A 323 8.31 -2.00 13.38
N GLN A 324 8.59 -0.85 12.77
CA GLN A 324 7.75 -0.31 11.71
C GLN A 324 7.70 -1.28 10.51
N VAL A 325 6.50 -1.73 10.16
CA VAL A 325 6.18 -2.50 8.96
C VAL A 325 5.51 -1.54 8.00
N ASN A 326 6.33 -0.93 7.14
CA ASN A 326 5.88 0.07 6.19
C ASN A 326 6.47 -0.23 4.80
N ASN A 327 5.61 -0.15 3.79
CA ASN A 327 5.91 -0.38 2.38
C ASN A 327 6.99 0.56 1.82
N VAL A 328 7.31 1.68 2.48
CA VAL A 328 8.49 2.52 2.16
C VAL A 328 9.82 1.77 2.11
N LEU A 329 9.93 0.65 2.84
CA LEU A 329 11.12 -0.20 2.82
C LEU A 329 11.18 -1.13 1.60
N CYS A 330 10.14 -1.15 0.75
CA CYS A 330 9.99 -2.04 -0.39
C CYS A 330 9.91 -1.29 -1.71
N PHE A 331 8.86 -0.50 -1.93
CA PHE A 331 8.54 0.01 -3.27
C PHE A 331 9.66 0.81 -3.94
N PRO A 332 10.43 1.69 -3.24
CA PRO A 332 11.48 2.44 -3.91
C PRO A 332 12.55 1.51 -4.52
N TYR A 333 12.85 0.41 -3.84
CA TYR A 333 13.92 -0.51 -4.20
C TYR A 333 13.48 -1.60 -5.18
N ILE A 334 12.20 -1.97 -5.20
CA ILE A 334 11.67 -2.91 -6.20
C ILE A 334 11.66 -2.29 -7.60
N PHE A 335 11.37 -0.98 -7.70
CA PHE A 335 11.39 -0.27 -8.97
C PHE A 335 12.79 0.12 -9.46
N ARG A 336 13.78 0.12 -8.57
CA ARG A 336 15.17 0.46 -8.90
C ARG A 336 15.91 -0.74 -9.45
#